data_AF-A0A522AM93-F1
#
_entry.id   AF-A0A522AM93-F1
#
_cell.length_a   1.000
_cell.length_b   1.000
_cell.length_c   1.000
_cell.angle_alpha   90.00
_cell.angle_beta   90.00
_cell.angle_gamma   90.00
#
_symmetry.space_group_name_H-M   'P 1'
#
loop_
_entity.id
_entity.type
_entity.pdbx_description
1 polymer ?
#
loop_
_entity_poly.entity_id
_entity_poly.type
_entity_poly.pdbx_seq_one_letter_code
_entity_poly.pdbx_strand_id
1 'polypeptide(L)'
;MRQPVALCHRFVDAIPDRLQAGVLYVSMRYRTAVHLCPTGCGEEVVTPLGRDDWTLTFDGTVSLRPSVGNWGLACRSHYWITRDAVVWAATWSREQVARWREGAAEPAVRVEAGWQQGLIAWIRGWIARRQ
;
A
#
# COMPACT_ATOMS: atom_id res chain seq x y z
N MET A 1 2.67 13.05 13.85
CA MET A 1 2.33 12.45 12.55
C MET A 1 3.20 11.22 12.34
N ARG A 2 2.66 10.11 11.86
CA ARG A 2 3.47 8.91 11.60
C ARG A 2 4.38 9.14 10.39
N GLN A 3 5.61 8.65 10.45
CA GLN A 3 6.56 8.77 9.35
C GLN A 3 6.17 7.86 8.18
N PRO A 4 6.51 8.24 6.93
CA PRO A 4 6.44 7.34 5.78
C PRO A 4 7.20 6.03 6.03
N VAL A 5 6.65 4.93 5.55
CA VAL A 5 7.26 3.60 5.66
C VAL A 5 7.59 3.10 4.26
N ALA A 6 8.83 2.69 4.03
CA ALA A 6 9.22 2.08 2.76
C ALA A 6 8.46 0.76 2.54
N LEU A 7 8.10 0.49 1.29
CA LEU A 7 7.33 -0.65 0.86
C LEU A 7 7.97 -1.24 -0.39
N CYS A 8 8.21 -2.55 -0.39
CA CYS A 8 8.64 -3.27 -1.59
C CYS A 8 7.42 -3.77 -2.34
N HIS A 9 7.42 -3.75 -3.67
CA HIS A 9 6.39 -4.42 -4.45
C HIS A 9 6.91 -5.72 -5.05
N ARG A 10 6.00 -6.67 -5.28
CA ARG A 10 6.27 -7.92 -6.00
C ARG A 10 5.11 -8.25 -6.92
N PHE A 11 5.39 -8.34 -8.21
CA PHE A 11 4.44 -8.92 -9.15
C PHE A 11 4.48 -10.44 -9.02
N VAL A 12 3.29 -11.04 -8.86
CA VAL A 12 3.10 -12.48 -8.67
C VAL A 12 1.90 -12.94 -9.49
N ASP A 13 1.89 -14.19 -9.93
CA ASP A 13 0.70 -14.74 -10.59
C ASP A 13 -0.44 -14.93 -9.59
N ALA A 14 -0.16 -15.53 -8.44
CA ALA A 14 -1.09 -15.74 -7.34
C ALA A 14 -0.52 -15.14 -6.05
N ILE A 15 -1.41 -14.61 -5.20
CA ILE A 15 -1.05 -14.09 -3.88
C ILE A 15 -0.62 -15.27 -2.99
N PRO A 16 0.53 -15.20 -2.31
CA PRO A 16 1.00 -16.30 -1.46
C PRO A 16 0.16 -16.42 -0.18
N ASP A 17 0.03 -17.64 0.35
CA ASP A 17 -0.69 -17.92 1.60
C ASP A 17 -0.13 -17.19 2.83
N ARG A 18 1.14 -16.78 2.78
CA ARG A 18 1.82 -16.06 3.86
C ARG A 18 2.40 -14.76 3.34
N LEU A 19 1.77 -13.65 3.72
CA LEU A 19 2.24 -12.32 3.39
C LEU A 19 3.42 -11.90 4.26
N GLN A 20 4.25 -11.00 3.72
CA GLN A 20 5.39 -10.41 4.41
C GLN A 20 5.10 -8.94 4.72
N ALA A 21 5.46 -8.48 5.92
CA ALA A 21 5.32 -7.08 6.28
C ALA A 21 6.18 -6.19 5.36
N GLY A 22 5.63 -5.04 4.96
CA GLY A 22 6.32 -4.12 4.05
C GLY A 22 6.40 -4.58 2.60
N VAL A 23 5.65 -5.62 2.21
CA VAL A 23 5.58 -6.08 0.81
C VAL A 23 4.15 -5.94 0.28
N LEU A 24 4.00 -5.24 -0.85
CA LEU A 24 2.78 -5.25 -1.67
C LEU A 24 2.90 -6.31 -2.76
N TYR A 25 2.09 -7.35 -2.65
CA TYR A 25 1.95 -8.35 -3.70
C TYR A 25 0.92 -7.88 -4.70
N VAL A 26 1.27 -7.89 -5.98
CA VAL A 26 0.39 -7.45 -7.06
C VAL A 26 0.19 -8.62 -8.02
N SER A 27 -1.06 -9.07 -8.16
CA SER A 27 -1.45 -10.01 -9.20
C SER A 27 -2.20 -9.29 -10.31
N MET A 28 -1.55 -9.19 -11.48
CA MET A 28 -2.19 -8.68 -12.68
C MET A 28 -3.24 -9.66 -13.23
N ARG A 29 -2.98 -10.97 -13.08
CA ARG A 29 -3.90 -12.05 -13.50
C ARG A 29 -5.25 -11.96 -12.79
N TYR A 30 -5.22 -11.77 -11.46
CA TYR A 30 -6.42 -11.68 -10.64
C TYR A 30 -6.85 -10.25 -10.34
N ARG A 31 -6.17 -9.27 -10.94
CA ARG A 31 -6.44 -7.83 -10.77
C ARG A 31 -6.60 -7.46 -9.30
N THR A 32 -5.60 -7.77 -8.49
CA THR A 32 -5.64 -7.48 -7.06
C THR A 32 -4.24 -7.16 -6.55
N ALA A 33 -4.16 -6.27 -5.57
CA ALA A 33 -2.97 -6.05 -4.79
C ALA A 33 -3.26 -6.30 -3.30
N VAL A 34 -2.34 -6.96 -2.61
CA VAL A 34 -2.51 -7.39 -1.22
C VAL A 34 -1.25 -7.12 -0.42
N HIS A 35 -1.41 -6.58 0.79
CA HIS A 35 -0.33 -6.36 1.75
C HIS A 35 -0.83 -6.52 3.18
N LEU A 36 0.10 -6.74 4.12
CA LEU A 36 -0.21 -6.64 5.54
C LEU A 36 -0.37 -5.17 5.95
N CYS A 37 -1.35 -4.90 6.81
CA CYS A 37 -1.63 -3.56 7.27
C CYS A 37 -0.36 -2.91 7.88
N PRO A 38 0.08 -1.75 7.35
CA PRO A 38 1.35 -1.13 7.72
C PRO A 38 1.36 -0.56 9.14
N THR A 39 0.23 -0.63 9.86
CA THR A 39 0.20 -0.33 11.29
C THR A 39 0.88 -1.40 12.13
N GLY A 40 1.06 -2.60 11.60
CA GLY A 40 1.56 -3.77 12.33
C GLY A 40 0.47 -4.61 13.01
N CYS A 41 -0.82 -4.36 12.73
CA CYS A 41 -1.92 -5.14 13.36
C CYS A 41 -2.08 -6.57 12.81
N GLY A 42 -1.33 -6.95 11.78
CA GLY A 42 -1.34 -8.32 11.22
C GLY A 42 -2.46 -8.60 10.22
N GLU A 43 -3.42 -7.68 10.06
CA GLU A 43 -4.53 -7.84 9.11
C GLU A 43 -4.08 -7.74 7.65
N GLU A 44 -4.67 -8.58 6.80
CA GLU A 44 -4.49 -8.51 5.35
C GLU A 44 -5.39 -7.44 4.75
N VAL A 45 -4.81 -6.63 3.86
CA VAL A 45 -5.51 -5.55 3.17
C VAL A 45 -5.54 -5.90 1.69
N VAL A 46 -6.74 -6.12 1.17
CA VAL A 46 -6.99 -6.44 -0.23
C VAL A 46 -7.44 -5.19 -0.97
N THR A 47 -6.80 -4.91 -2.10
CA THR A 47 -7.10 -3.78 -2.99
C THR A 47 -7.37 -4.30 -4.40
N PRO A 48 -8.64 -4.62 -4.73
CA PRO A 48 -9.04 -4.98 -6.09
C PRO A 48 -8.66 -3.89 -7.10
N LEU A 49 -8.10 -4.31 -8.24
CA LEU A 49 -7.62 -3.42 -9.28
C LEU A 49 -8.69 -3.25 -10.37
N GLY A 50 -9.24 -2.03 -10.43
CA GLY A 50 -10.42 -1.74 -11.22
C GLY A 50 -10.58 -0.26 -11.51
N ARG A 51 -11.46 0.04 -12.48
CA ARG A 51 -11.82 1.42 -12.82
C ARG A 51 -12.54 2.11 -11.66
N ASP A 52 -13.37 1.36 -10.96
CA ASP A 52 -14.23 1.86 -9.90
C ASP A 52 -13.68 1.53 -8.49
N ASP A 53 -12.59 0.76 -8.42
CA ASP A 53 -11.88 0.35 -7.21
C ASP A 53 -10.50 1.05 -7.11
N TRP A 54 -9.40 0.29 -6.99
CA TRP A 54 -8.05 0.83 -6.98
C TRP A 54 -7.40 0.79 -8.38
N THR A 55 -6.83 1.91 -8.77
CA THR A 55 -5.92 2.03 -9.91
C THR A 55 -4.48 1.89 -9.44
N LEU A 56 -3.77 0.93 -10.03
CA LEU A 56 -2.32 0.79 -9.90
C LEU A 56 -1.60 1.59 -10.98
N THR A 57 -0.58 2.35 -10.60
CA THR A 57 0.39 2.94 -11.52
C THR A 57 1.75 2.30 -11.28
N PHE A 58 2.45 1.93 -12.35
CA PHE A 58 3.79 1.38 -12.32
C PHE A 58 4.70 2.11 -13.31
N ASP A 59 5.71 2.81 -12.79
CA ASP A 59 6.71 3.58 -13.53
C ASP A 59 8.16 3.21 -13.14
N GLY A 60 8.33 2.00 -12.59
CA GLY A 60 9.52 1.57 -11.85
C GLY A 60 9.29 1.55 -10.34
N THR A 61 8.28 2.27 -9.86
CA THR A 61 7.72 2.18 -8.50
C THR A 61 6.22 1.92 -8.56
N VAL A 62 5.60 1.42 -7.48
CA VAL A 62 4.13 1.27 -7.44
C VAL A 62 3.47 2.40 -6.67
N SER A 63 2.31 2.83 -7.19
CA SER A 63 1.37 3.69 -6.50
C SER A 63 -0.05 3.14 -6.66
N LEU A 64 -0.86 3.26 -5.60
CA LEU A 64 -2.29 2.93 -5.62
C LEU A 64 -3.13 4.19 -5.42
N ARG A 65 -4.26 4.27 -6.13
CA ARG A 65 -5.29 5.29 -5.96
C ARG A 65 -6.67 4.64 -6.00
N PRO A 66 -7.66 5.05 -5.19
CA PRO A 66 -7.56 6.07 -4.15
C PRO A 66 -6.70 5.61 -2.96
N SER A 67 -6.69 6.40 -1.88
CA SER A 67 -6.08 5.98 -0.61
C SER A 67 -6.71 4.70 -0.07
N VAL A 68 -6.02 4.06 0.88
CA VAL A 68 -6.49 2.84 1.56
C VAL A 68 -7.02 3.23 2.94
N GLY A 69 -8.33 3.06 3.13
CA GLY A 69 -9.03 3.35 4.39
C GLY A 69 -9.56 2.07 5.03
N ASN A 70 -9.02 1.71 6.19
CA ASN A 70 -9.31 0.48 6.92
C ASN A 70 -10.28 0.72 8.09
N TRP A 71 -11.37 1.45 7.87
CA TRP A 71 -12.32 1.88 8.92
C TRP A 71 -13.04 0.72 9.63
N GLY A 72 -13.16 -0.43 8.96
CA GLY A 72 -13.72 -1.66 9.53
C GLY A 72 -12.75 -2.43 10.42
N LEU A 73 -11.44 -2.14 10.36
CA LEU A 73 -10.44 -2.77 11.22
C LEU A 73 -10.31 -2.01 12.55
N ALA A 74 -9.91 -2.71 13.61
CA ALA A 74 -9.65 -2.10 14.91
C ALA A 74 -8.60 -0.97 14.83
N CYS A 75 -7.65 -1.06 13.90
CA CYS A 75 -6.61 -0.05 13.73
C CYS A 75 -7.07 1.23 13.02
N ARG A 76 -8.23 1.21 12.33
CA ARG A 76 -8.84 2.34 11.61
C ARG A 76 -7.83 3.17 10.80
N SER A 77 -6.89 2.49 10.15
CA SER A 77 -5.77 3.15 9.49
C SER A 77 -6.18 3.78 8.16
N HIS A 78 -5.56 4.91 7.81
CA HIS A 78 -5.77 5.59 6.54
C HIS A 78 -4.43 6.06 5.98
N TYR A 79 -4.10 5.61 4.77
CA TYR A 79 -2.80 5.87 4.17
C TYR A 79 -2.85 5.74 2.65
N TRP A 80 -1.81 6.28 2.02
CA TRP A 80 -1.51 6.16 0.61
C TRP A 80 -0.42 5.13 0.41
N ILE A 81 -0.46 4.43 -0.72
CA ILE A 81 0.71 3.75 -1.26
C ILE A 81 1.15 4.54 -2.48
N THR A 82 2.31 5.17 -2.41
CA THR A 82 2.84 5.98 -3.51
C THR A 82 4.35 5.88 -3.57
N ARG A 83 4.87 5.66 -4.78
CA ARG A 83 6.31 5.49 -5.06
C ARG A 83 6.99 4.54 -4.07
N ASP A 84 6.48 3.32 -3.95
CA ASP A 84 7.04 2.29 -3.06
C ASP A 84 7.11 2.74 -1.58
N ALA A 85 6.16 3.59 -1.15
CA ALA A 85 6.06 4.03 0.24
C ALA A 85 4.61 4.09 0.73
N VAL A 86 4.41 3.71 1.99
CA VAL A 86 3.19 3.96 2.75
C VAL A 86 3.28 5.35 3.36
N VAL A 87 2.32 6.21 3.04
CA VAL A 87 2.23 7.55 3.60
C VAL A 87 0.90 7.78 4.26
N TRP A 88 0.94 7.97 5.57
CA TRP A 88 -0.24 8.19 6.40
C TRP A 88 -1.00 9.41 5.90
N ALA A 89 -2.29 9.21 5.65
CA ALA A 89 -3.15 10.31 5.26
C ALA A 89 -3.21 11.31 6.41
N ALA A 90 -3.14 12.61 6.08
CA ALA A 90 -3.40 13.65 7.06
C ALA A 90 -4.86 13.55 7.53
N THR A 91 -5.12 13.93 8.78
CA THR A 91 -6.49 14.18 9.22
C THR A 91 -7.06 15.28 8.32
N TRP A 92 -8.08 14.97 7.53
CA TRP A 92 -8.69 15.97 6.67
C TRP A 92 -9.34 17.06 7.50
N SER A 93 -9.15 18.32 7.09
CA SER A 93 -9.95 19.41 7.62
C SER A 93 -11.43 19.23 7.22
N ARG A 94 -12.35 19.86 7.94
CA ARG A 94 -13.79 19.77 7.63
C ARG A 94 -14.08 20.21 6.19
N GLU A 95 -13.34 21.18 5.67
CA GLU A 95 -13.46 21.66 4.30
C GLU A 95 -13.04 20.61 3.25
N GLN A 96 -11.99 19.84 3.53
CA GLN A 96 -11.52 18.76 2.65
C GLN A 96 -12.54 17.61 2.58
N VAL A 97 -13.16 17.28 3.72
CA VAL A 97 -14.24 16.27 3.79
C VAL A 97 -15.47 16.73 3.00
N ALA A 98 -15.89 17.99 3.13
CA ALA A 98 -17.03 18.54 2.39
C ALA A 98 -16.80 18.47 0.88
N ARG A 99 -15.63 18.93 0.42
CA ARG A 99 -15.27 18.90 -1.01
C ARG A 99 -15.23 17.50 -1.60
N TRP A 100 -14.70 16.51 -0.88
CA TRP A 100 -14.69 15.12 -1.36
C TRP A 100 -16.10 14.54 -1.47
N ARG A 101 -16.98 14.86 -0.50
CA ARG A 101 -18.41 14.48 -0.58
C ARG A 101 -19.12 15.09 -1.78
N GLU A 102 -18.67 16.27 -2.23
CA GLU A 102 -19.14 16.94 -3.45
C GLU A 102 -18.51 16.38 -4.74
N GLY A 103 -17.72 15.31 -4.65
CA GLY A 103 -17.14 14.60 -5.79
C GLY A 103 -15.74 15.07 -6.20
N ALA A 104 -15.08 15.90 -5.38
CA ALA A 104 -13.70 16.28 -5.65
C ALA A 104 -12.75 15.08 -5.53
N ALA A 105 -11.83 14.95 -6.48
CA ALA A 105 -10.77 13.93 -6.42
C ALA A 105 -9.87 14.14 -5.19
N GLU A 106 -9.48 13.03 -4.57
CA GLU A 106 -8.58 13.04 -3.42
C GLU A 106 -7.17 13.52 -3.84
N PRO A 107 -6.54 14.46 -3.11
CA PRO A 107 -5.26 15.04 -3.51
C PRO A 107 -4.13 14.00 -3.51
N ALA A 108 -3.33 14.02 -4.58
CA ALA A 108 -2.14 13.20 -4.71
C ALA A 108 -1.07 13.57 -3.66
N VAL A 109 -0.65 12.62 -2.83
CA VAL A 109 0.53 12.80 -1.97
C VAL A 109 1.79 12.39 -2.75
N ARG A 110 2.82 13.24 -2.80
CA ARG A 110 4.11 12.97 -3.46
C ARG A 110 5.21 12.83 -2.39
N VAL A 111 5.95 11.71 -2.42
CA VAL A 111 6.90 11.35 -1.33
C VAL A 111 8.19 10.77 -1.91
N GLU A 112 9.36 11.33 -1.58
CA GLU A 112 10.64 10.83 -2.10
C GLU A 112 11.01 9.48 -1.47
N ALA A 113 11.24 8.46 -2.28
CA ALA A 113 11.52 7.09 -1.83
C ALA A 113 13.01 6.93 -1.45
N GLY A 114 13.30 6.34 -0.29
CA GLY A 114 14.65 6.02 0.19
C GLY A 114 15.00 4.54 -0.01
N TRP A 115 16.00 4.26 -0.85
CA TRP A 115 16.21 2.95 -1.51
C TRP A 115 16.99 1.87 -0.72
N GLN A 116 17.23 2.01 0.59
CA GLN A 116 18.23 1.15 1.26
C GLN A 116 17.70 0.00 2.15
N GLN A 117 16.41 -0.07 2.45
CA GLN A 117 15.90 -1.05 3.45
C GLN A 117 15.33 -2.36 2.85
N GLY A 118 14.88 -2.36 1.60
CA GLY A 118 14.23 -3.52 0.97
C GLY A 118 15.17 -4.67 0.58
N LEU A 119 16.41 -4.36 0.20
CA LEU A 119 17.39 -5.34 -0.29
C LEU A 119 17.83 -6.34 0.80
N ILE A 120 17.97 -5.86 2.05
CA ILE A 120 18.43 -6.66 3.19
C ILE A 120 17.36 -7.70 3.60
N ALA A 121 16.08 -7.35 3.52
CA ALA A 121 14.98 -8.27 3.82
C ALA A 121 14.84 -9.37 2.75
N TRP A 122 15.09 -9.05 1.48
CA TRP A 122 15.08 -10.02 0.37
C TRP A 122 16.19 -11.08 0.52
N ILE A 123 17.44 -10.65 0.77
CA ILE A 123 18.58 -11.58 0.93
C ILE A 123 18.37 -12.54 2.10
N ARG A 124 17.92 -12.02 3.26
CA ARG A 124 17.65 -12.86 4.45
C ARG A 124 16.55 -13.88 4.21
N GLY A 125 15.49 -13.50 3.48
CA GLY A 125 14.40 -14.41 3.13
C GLY A 125 14.79 -15.46 2.08
N TRP A 126 15.75 -15.18 1.19
CA TRP A 126 16.24 -16.15 0.19
C TRP A 126 17.13 -17.23 0.84
N ILE A 127 18.02 -16.85 1.78
CA ILE A 127 18.90 -17.80 2.48
C ILE A 127 18.10 -18.76 3.37
N ALA A 128 17.03 -18.28 4.02
CA ALA A 128 16.23 -19.09 4.93
C ALA A 128 15.35 -20.17 4.25
N ARG A 129 15.21 -20.15 2.92
CA ARG A 129 14.38 -21.09 2.14
C ARG A 129 15.18 -22.18 1.39
N ARG A 130 16.48 -22.29 1.67
CA ARG A 130 17.38 -23.32 1.10
C ARG A 130 17.94 -24.31 2.15
N GLN A 131 17.35 -24.37 3.35
CA GLN A 131 17.61 -25.40 4.35
C GLN A 131 16.32 -26.15 4.68
#